data_AF-X1FKI8-F1
#
_entry.id   AF-X1FKI8-F1
#
_cell.length_a   1.000
_cell.length_b   1.000
_cell.length_c   1.000
_cell.angle_alpha   90.00
_cell.angle_beta   90.00
_cell.angle_gamma   90.00
#
_symmetry.space_group_name_H-M   'P 1'
#
loop_
_entity.id
_entity.type
_entity.pdbx_description
1 polymer ?
#
loop_
_entity_poly.entity_id
_entity_poly.type
_entity_poly.pdbx_seq_one_letter_code
_entity_poly.pdbx_strand_id
1 'polypeptide(L)'
;RGFNPVKAMKLLDETFDMEVFNLYNLLGKSEKKIKRLKGRIIGRNGEMRRAIERFAESYVSVYGKTVSIISDYDNLQISRKAVSMLLSGMPHHSVLKFLENKYNEKKREEFRKMYKPQF
;
A
#
# COMPACT_ATOMS: atom_id res chain seq x y z
N ARG A 1 -7.69 13.94 -2.87
CA ARG A 1 -6.98 13.23 -1.77
C ARG A 1 -5.47 13.08 -2.04
N GLY A 2 -4.82 14.09 -2.64
CA GLY A 2 -3.35 14.09 -2.84
C GLY A 2 -2.81 13.19 -3.96
N PHE A 3 -3.65 12.63 -4.84
CA PHE A 3 -3.19 11.99 -6.08
C PHE A 3 -3.13 13.03 -7.20
N ASN A 4 -2.12 12.92 -8.08
CA ASN A 4 -2.10 13.69 -9.32
C ASN A 4 -3.14 13.13 -10.31
N PRO A 5 -3.61 13.92 -11.28
CA PRO A 5 -4.63 13.48 -12.24
C PRO A 5 -4.26 12.17 -12.95
N VAL A 6 -3.00 12.01 -13.35
CA VAL A 6 -2.50 10.80 -14.03
C VAL A 6 -2.72 9.52 -13.21
N LYS A 7 -2.45 9.55 -11.89
CA LYS A 7 -2.71 8.40 -11.01
C LYS A 7 -4.20 8.19 -10.77
N ALA A 8 -4.99 9.26 -10.69
CA ALA A 8 -6.42 9.16 -10.49
C ALA A 8 -7.14 8.55 -11.70
N MET A 9 -6.67 8.82 -12.92
CA MET A 9 -7.22 8.25 -14.17
C MET A 9 -7.14 6.72 -14.22
N LYS A 10 -6.29 6.08 -13.40
CA LYS A 10 -6.25 4.61 -13.28
C LYS A 10 -7.56 4.02 -12.77
N LEU A 11 -8.37 4.79 -12.03
CA LEU A 11 -9.68 4.35 -11.54
C LEU A 11 -10.76 4.26 -12.64
N LEU A 12 -10.44 4.67 -13.87
CA LEU A 12 -11.32 4.42 -15.03
C LEU A 12 -11.18 2.98 -15.54
N ASP A 13 -10.13 2.27 -15.13
CA ASP A 13 -9.96 0.85 -15.39
C ASP A 13 -10.72 0.06 -14.33
N GLU A 14 -11.66 -0.79 -14.75
CA GLU A 14 -12.51 -1.60 -13.86
C GLU A 14 -11.71 -2.58 -13.00
N THR A 15 -10.46 -2.85 -13.34
CA THR A 15 -9.57 -3.70 -12.54
C THR A 15 -8.95 -2.98 -11.35
N PHE A 16 -9.03 -1.64 -11.29
CA PHE A 16 -8.44 -0.83 -10.23
C PHE A 16 -9.49 -0.30 -9.25
N ASP A 17 -9.16 -0.40 -7.97
CA ASP A 17 -9.97 0.14 -6.88
C ASP A 17 -9.21 1.17 -6.05
N MET A 18 -9.95 1.98 -5.30
CA MET A 18 -9.40 2.95 -4.35
C MET A 18 -9.84 2.67 -2.93
N GLU A 19 -8.89 2.64 -1.99
CA GLU A 19 -9.18 2.63 -0.57
C GLU A 19 -8.68 3.90 0.12
N VAL A 20 -9.45 4.40 1.09
CA VAL A 20 -9.13 5.61 1.85
C VAL A 20 -9.23 5.35 3.35
N PHE A 21 -8.08 5.40 4.02
CA PHE A 21 -7.97 5.33 5.46
C PHE A 21 -8.10 6.73 6.07
N ASN A 22 -9.18 6.98 6.80
CA ASN A 22 -9.28 8.17 7.63
C ASN A 22 -8.55 7.93 8.96
N LEU A 23 -7.39 8.58 9.14
CA LEU A 23 -6.54 8.38 10.32
C LEU A 23 -7.22 8.86 11.61
N TYR A 24 -8.14 9.82 11.55
CA TYR A 24 -8.88 10.26 12.73
C TYR A 24 -9.80 9.16 13.25
N ASN A 25 -10.51 8.50 12.34
CA ASN A 25 -11.45 7.42 12.69
C ASN A 25 -10.69 6.23 13.30
N LEU A 26 -9.49 5.94 12.79
CA LEU A 26 -8.68 4.81 13.23
C LEU A 26 -7.87 5.07 14.51
N LEU A 27 -7.46 6.31 14.77
CA LEU A 27 -6.41 6.61 15.74
C LEU A 27 -6.78 7.69 16.77
N GLY A 28 -7.94 8.33 16.60
CA GLY A 28 -8.38 9.50 17.36
C GLY A 28 -7.83 10.82 16.80
N LYS A 29 -8.14 11.94 17.47
CA LYS A 29 -7.81 13.31 17.00
C LYS A 29 -6.44 13.82 17.46
N SER A 30 -5.55 12.94 17.95
CA SER A 30 -4.23 13.37 18.44
C SER A 30 -3.28 13.70 17.28
N GLU A 31 -3.03 14.98 17.05
CA GLU A 31 -2.14 15.46 15.99
C GLU A 31 -0.70 14.90 16.10
N LYS A 32 -0.16 14.79 17.33
CA LYS A 32 1.16 14.18 17.57
C LYS A 32 1.20 12.72 17.13
N LYS A 33 0.17 11.93 17.47
CA LYS A 33 0.05 10.52 17.08
C LYS A 33 -0.06 10.38 15.56
N ILE A 34 -0.87 11.24 14.93
CA ILE A 34 -1.08 11.23 13.48
C ILE A 34 0.18 11.63 12.73
N LYS A 35 0.88 12.69 13.15
CA LYS A 35 2.16 13.10 12.56
C LYS A 35 3.18 11.97 12.62
N ARG A 36 3.29 11.27 13.75
CA ARG A 36 4.17 10.12 13.92
C ARG A 36 3.82 8.98 12.98
N LEU A 37 2.54 8.60 12.88
CA LEU A 37 2.10 7.48 12.06
C LEU A 37 2.18 7.78 10.55
N LYS A 38 1.88 9.02 10.13
CA LYS A 38 2.19 9.49 8.77
C LYS A 38 3.69 9.35 8.48
N GLY A 39 4.54 9.75 9.42
CA GLY A 39 6.00 9.59 9.30
C GLY A 39 6.44 8.13 9.12
N ARG A 40 5.78 7.17 9.78
CA ARG A 40 6.04 5.73 9.59
C ARG A 40 5.62 5.24 8.20
N ILE A 41 4.44 5.63 7.73
CA ILE A 41 3.95 5.26 6.40
C ILE A 41 4.87 5.82 5.31
N ILE A 42 5.31 7.07 5.46
CA ILE A 42 6.22 7.70 4.51
C ILE A 42 7.61 7.04 4.59
N GLY A 43 8.11 6.80 5.81
CA GLY A 43 9.47 6.36 6.05
C GLY A 43 10.51 7.45 5.80
N ARG A 44 11.77 7.16 6.10
CA ARG A 44 12.88 8.08 5.84
C ARG A 44 12.90 8.42 4.35
N ASN A 45 12.92 9.70 3.99
CA ASN A 45 12.94 10.16 2.60
C ASN A 45 11.84 9.56 1.68
N GLY A 46 10.73 9.05 2.24
CA GLY A 46 9.69 8.37 1.47
C GLY A 46 9.96 6.89 1.13
N GLU A 47 11.00 6.27 1.70
CA GLU A 47 11.42 4.90 1.38
C GLU A 47 10.34 3.85 1.64
N MET A 48 9.63 3.93 2.77
CA MET A 48 8.61 2.93 3.11
C MET A 48 7.41 3.05 2.17
N ARG A 49 6.97 4.28 1.85
CA ARG A 49 5.92 4.52 0.86
C ARG A 49 6.32 3.96 -0.50
N ARG A 50 7.55 4.22 -0.97
CA ARG A 50 8.06 3.68 -2.24
C ARG A 50 8.15 2.15 -2.24
N ALA A 51 8.49 1.54 -1.10
CA ALA A 51 8.51 0.09 -0.97
C ALA A 51 7.11 -0.52 -1.09
N ILE A 52 6.10 0.08 -0.45
CA ILE A 52 4.70 -0.35 -0.63
C ILE A 52 4.29 -0.21 -2.09
N GLU A 53 4.51 0.97 -2.71
CA GLU A 53 4.16 1.21 -4.11
C GLU A 53 4.83 0.21 -5.06
N ARG A 54 6.10 -0.15 -4.80
CA ARG A 54 6.86 -1.10 -5.63
C ARG A 54 6.38 -2.54 -5.45
N PHE A 55 6.36 -3.05 -4.22
CA PHE A 55 6.17 -4.48 -3.96
C PHE A 55 4.70 -4.89 -3.96
N ALA A 56 3.80 -3.95 -3.70
CA ALA A 56 2.37 -4.18 -3.83
C ALA A 56 1.80 -3.52 -5.10
N GLU A 57 2.65 -3.11 -6.05
CA GLU A 57 2.29 -2.55 -7.36
C GLU A 57 1.13 -1.53 -7.27
N SER A 58 1.21 -0.63 -6.29
CA SER A 58 0.14 0.28 -5.91
C SER A 58 0.58 1.73 -5.95
N TYR A 59 -0.39 2.64 -5.93
CA TYR A 59 -0.15 4.07 -5.75
C TYR A 59 -0.59 4.50 -4.36
N VAL A 60 0.29 5.15 -3.60
CA VAL A 60 0.00 5.57 -2.23
C VAL A 60 0.12 7.08 -2.09
N SER A 61 -0.94 7.71 -1.58
CA SER A 61 -0.95 9.11 -1.20
C SER A 61 -1.15 9.27 0.30
N VAL A 62 -0.29 10.05 0.94
CA VAL A 62 -0.41 10.44 2.36
C VAL A 62 -0.66 11.93 2.40
N TYR A 63 -1.91 12.33 2.60
CA TYR A 63 -2.30 13.74 2.50
C TYR A 63 -3.27 14.13 3.63
N GLY A 64 -2.96 15.24 4.31
CA GLY A 64 -3.76 15.75 5.42
C GLY A 64 -3.95 14.72 6.53
N LYS A 65 -5.19 14.20 6.62
CA LYS A 65 -5.68 13.25 7.63
C LYS A 65 -5.98 11.87 7.04
N THR A 66 -5.63 11.65 5.78
CA THR A 66 -5.96 10.42 5.05
C THR A 66 -4.73 9.77 4.44
N VAL A 67 -4.76 8.44 4.38
CA VAL A 67 -3.91 7.64 3.49
C VAL A 67 -4.83 7.07 2.42
N SER A 68 -4.43 7.17 1.16
CA SER A 68 -5.22 6.64 0.06
C SER A 68 -4.37 5.74 -0.80
N ILE A 69 -4.95 4.65 -1.29
CA ILE A 69 -4.29 3.61 -2.07
C ILE A 69 -5.11 3.36 -3.33
N ILE A 70 -4.45 3.20 -4.47
CA ILE A 70 -5.05 2.79 -5.74
C ILE A 70 -4.25 1.59 -6.27
N SER A 71 -4.92 0.49 -6.58
CA SER A 71 -4.33 -0.71 -7.23
C SER A 71 -5.42 -1.69 -7.64
N ASP A 72 -5.05 -2.78 -8.31
CA ASP A 72 -5.93 -3.94 -8.42
C ASP A 72 -6.28 -4.55 -7.05
N TYR A 73 -7.33 -5.37 -7.03
CA TYR A 73 -7.91 -5.94 -5.81
C TYR A 73 -6.88 -6.69 -4.94
N ASP A 74 -6.08 -7.58 -5.53
CA ASP A 74 -5.12 -8.40 -4.78
C ASP A 74 -4.01 -7.54 -4.17
N ASN A 75 -3.47 -6.64 -5.00
CA ASN A 75 -2.46 -5.67 -4.60
C ASN A 75 -2.98 -4.65 -3.57
N LEU A 76 -4.28 -4.34 -3.61
CA LEU A 76 -4.93 -3.43 -2.67
C LEU A 76 -4.96 -4.06 -1.28
N GLN A 77 -5.27 -5.36 -1.19
CA GLN A 77 -5.25 -6.09 0.07
C GLN A 77 -3.85 -6.13 0.70
N ILE A 78 -2.81 -6.36 -0.12
CA ILE A 78 -1.41 -6.35 0.34
C ILE A 78 -1.03 -4.97 0.86
N SER A 79 -1.34 -3.91 0.10
CA SER A 79 -1.07 -2.53 0.47
C SER A 79 -1.79 -2.11 1.75
N ARG A 80 -3.08 -2.45 1.88
CA ARG A 80 -3.90 -2.24 3.08
C ARG A 80 -3.30 -2.91 4.31
N LYS A 81 -2.85 -4.16 4.17
CA LYS A 81 -2.21 -4.90 5.26
C LYS A 81 -0.91 -4.24 5.70
N ALA A 82 -0.05 -3.86 4.75
CA ALA A 82 1.21 -3.18 5.05
C ALA A 82 0.99 -1.84 5.78
N VAL A 83 0.03 -1.02 5.31
CA VAL A 83 -0.35 0.23 5.99
C VAL A 83 -0.85 -0.06 7.40
N SER A 84 -1.72 -1.05 7.57
CA SER A 84 -2.25 -1.45 8.88
C SER A 84 -1.16 -1.92 9.85
N MET A 85 -0.14 -2.65 9.38
CA MET A 85 1.02 -3.05 10.18
C MET A 85 1.81 -1.83 10.67
N LEU A 86 2.05 -0.84 9.79
CA LEU A 86 2.73 0.40 10.15
C LEU A 86 1.93 1.22 11.18
N LEU A 87 0.61 1.30 11.00
CA LEU A 87 -0.31 1.98 11.92
C LEU A 87 -0.33 1.32 13.29
N SER A 88 -0.20 -0.01 13.34
CA SER A 88 -0.13 -0.81 14.58
C SER A 88 1.25 -0.76 15.24
N GLY A 89 2.21 -0.02 14.68
CA GLY A 89 3.54 0.16 15.26
C GLY A 89 4.55 -0.92 14.90
N MET A 90 4.23 -1.82 13.97
CA MET A 90 5.17 -2.87 13.53
C MET A 90 6.45 -2.27 12.93
N PRO A 91 7.64 -2.81 13.22
CA PRO A 91 8.91 -2.32 12.67
C PRO A 91 8.93 -2.33 11.13
N HIS A 92 9.57 -1.33 10.53
CA HIS A 92 9.61 -1.21 9.06
C HIS A 92 10.24 -2.43 8.38
N HIS A 93 11.29 -3.01 8.97
CA HIS A 93 11.93 -4.21 8.41
C HIS A 93 10.95 -5.40 8.32
N SER A 94 10.05 -5.54 9.29
CA SER A 94 9.05 -6.63 9.29
C SER A 94 7.99 -6.39 8.22
N VAL A 95 7.58 -5.13 8.02
CA VAL A 95 6.64 -4.74 6.94
C VAL A 95 7.28 -4.94 5.57
N LEU A 96 8.56 -4.57 5.42
CA LEU A 96 9.31 -4.77 4.19
C LEU A 96 9.42 -6.26 3.83
N LYS A 97 9.79 -7.11 4.79
CA LYS A 97 9.85 -8.56 4.61
C LYS A 97 8.49 -9.15 4.20
N PHE A 98 7.40 -8.65 4.79
CA PHE A 98 6.05 -9.05 4.39
C PHE A 98 5.76 -8.69 2.93
N LEU A 99 6.07 -7.46 2.52
CA LEU A 99 5.88 -6.99 1.15
C LEU A 99 6.70 -7.81 0.14
N GLU A 100 7.98 -8.03 0.42
CA GLU A 100 8.88 -8.82 -0.44
C GLU A 100 8.39 -10.27 -0.58
N ASN A 101 7.96 -10.89 0.52
CA ASN A 101 7.43 -12.25 0.49
C ASN A 101 6.19 -12.34 -0.41
N LYS A 102 5.26 -11.39 -0.27
CA LYS A 102 4.02 -11.36 -1.07
C LYS A 102 4.31 -11.10 -2.55
N TYR A 103 5.23 -10.20 -2.85
CA TYR A 103 5.68 -9.95 -4.22
C TYR A 103 6.28 -11.22 -4.86
N ASN A 104 7.18 -11.90 -4.15
CA ASN A 104 7.81 -13.12 -4.62
C ASN A 104 6.82 -14.29 -4.78
N GLU A 105 5.84 -14.40 -3.88
CA GLU A 105 4.74 -15.36 -3.99
C GLU A 105 3.94 -15.15 -5.27
N LYS A 106 3.50 -13.92 -5.53
CA LYS A 106 2.78 -13.54 -6.76
C LYS A 106 3.59 -13.85 -8.02
N LYS A 107 4.88 -13.48 -8.05
CA LYS A 107 5.77 -13.77 -9.20
C LYS A 107 5.93 -15.28 -9.46
N ARG A 108 6.01 -16.09 -8.40
CA ARG A 108 6.06 -17.56 -8.54
C ARG A 108 4.75 -18.13 -9.08
N GLU A 109 3.61 -17.59 -8.66
CA GLU A 109 2.30 -18.01 -9.16
C GLU A 109 2.10 -17.63 -10.62
N GLU A 110 2.48 -16.42 -11.02
CA GLU A 110 2.48 -15.96 -12.41
C GLU A 110 3.35 -16.87 -13.28
N PHE A 111 4.57 -17.17 -12.83
CA PHE A 111 5.46 -18.10 -13.52
C PHE A 111 4.81 -19.50 -13.65
N ARG A 112 4.28 -20.06 -12.57
CA ARG A 112 3.60 -21.37 -12.62
C ARG A 112 2.42 -21.38 -13.59
N LYS A 113 1.62 -20.31 -13.66
CA LYS A 113 0.50 -20.19 -14.60
C LYS A 113 0.98 -20.17 -16.06
N MET A 114 2.07 -19.46 -16.34
CA MET A 114 2.65 -19.35 -17.69
C MET A 114 3.20 -20.68 -18.22
N TYR A 115 3.83 -21.48 -17.35
CA TYR A 115 4.52 -22.72 -17.74
C TYR A 115 3.73 -24.00 -17.40
N LYS A 116 2.42 -23.91 -17.13
CA LYS A 116 1.57 -25.11 -17.02
C LYS A 116 1.40 -25.70 -18.43
N PRO A 117 1.89 -26.93 -18.71
CA PRO A 117 1.60 -27.59 -19.97
C PRO A 117 0.08 -27.78 -20.09
N GLN A 118 -0.50 -27.31 -21.18
CA GLN A 118 -1.86 -27.65 -21.57
C GLN A 118 -1.80 -29.10 -22.06
N PHE A 119 -2.18 -30.05 -21.19
CA PHE A 119 -2.51 -31.41 -21.58
C PHE A 119 -3.98 -31.47 -21.95
#